data_AF-A0A955IFK5-F1
#
_entry.id   AF-A0A955IFK5-F1
#
_cell.length_a   1.000
_cell.length_b   1.000
_cell.length_c   1.000
_cell.angle_alpha   90.00
_cell.angle_beta   90.00
_cell.angle_gamma   90.00
#
_symmetry.space_group_name_H-M   'P 1'
#
loop_
_entity.id
_entity.type
_entity.pdbx_description
1 polymer ?
#
loop_
_entity_poly.entity_id
_entity_poly.type
_entity_poly.pdbx_seq_one_letter_code
_entity_poly.pdbx_strand_id
1 'polypeptide(L)' 'MLVSVALFSIGLVGFLARRNMILMFLCTELMFQAAALAFVAFGRMHLDVSGQVFVIFILTVAAAEAALALGLVVLLFRR' A
#
# COMPACT_ATOMS: atom_id res chain seq x y z
N MET A 1 -13.81 2.21 7.90
CA MET A 1 -13.09 1.03 8.44
C MET A 1 -13.43 -0.25 7.71
N LEU A 2 -14.70 -0.58 7.46
CA LEU A 2 -15.03 -1.81 6.70
C LEU A 2 -14.38 -1.86 5.32
N VAL A 3 -14.39 -0.73 4.60
CA VAL A 3 -13.73 -0.60 3.30
C VAL A 3 -12.21 -0.79 3.39
N SER A 4 -11.55 -0.19 4.38
CA SER A 4 -10.09 -0.35 4.54
C SER A 4 -9.72 -1.79 4.89
N VAL A 5 -10.50 -2.45 5.77
CA VAL A 5 -10.28 -3.86 6.10
C VAL A 5 -10.48 -4.74 4.87
N ALA A 6 -11.57 -4.54 4.13
CA ALA A 6 -11.86 -5.32 2.92
C ALA A 6 -10.75 -5.15 1.86
N LEU A 7 -10.31 -3.92 1.59
CA LEU A 7 -9.23 -3.64 0.65
C LEU A 7 -7.90 -4.26 1.10
N PHE A 8 -7.58 -4.17 2.40
CA PHE A 8 -6.37 -4.79 2.95
C PHE A 8 -6.41 -6.31 2.83
N SER A 9 -7.55 -6.94 3.12
CA SER A 9 -7.74 -8.39 2.96
C SER A 9 -7.61 -8.83 1.50
N ILE A 10 -8.18 -8.07 0.55
CA ILE A 10 -8.05 -8.35 -0.88
C ILE A 10 -6.58 -8.24 -1.32
N GLY A 11 -5.88 -7.18 -0.87
CA GLY A 11 -4.45 -7.01 -1.12
C GLY A 11 -3.63 -8.17 -0.56
N LEU A 12 -3.88 -8.57 0.68
CA LEU A 12 -3.20 -9.69 1.35
C LEU A 12 -3.42 -11.02 0.63
N VAL A 13 -4.67 -11.33 0.28
CA VAL A 13 -5.00 -12.56 -0.48
C VAL A 13 -4.36 -12.51 -1.87
N GLY A 14 -4.39 -11.36 -2.54
CA GLY A 14 -3.73 -11.16 -3.83
C GLY A 14 -2.22 -11.35 -3.76
N PHE A 15 -1.57 -10.84 -2.71
CA PHE A 15 -0.13 -11.00 -2.49
C PHE A 15 0.27 -12.47 -2.30
N LEU A 16 -0.51 -13.23 -1.53
CA LEU A 16 -0.23 -14.66 -1.26
C LEU A 16 -0.57 -15.58 -2.44
N ALA A 17 -1.62 -15.27 -3.19
CA ALA A 17 -2.12 -16.14 -4.26
C ALA A 17 -1.37 -15.98 -5.59
N ARG A 18 -0.70 -14.84 -5.82
CA ARG A 18 -0.08 -14.52 -7.12
C ARG A 18 1.41 -14.85 -7.10
N ARG A 19 1.87 -15.53 -8.16
CA ARG A 19 3.30 -15.80 -8.42
C ARG A 19 3.99 -14.76 -9.29
N ASN A 20 3.24 -13.86 -9.92
CA ASN A 20 3.81 -12.83 -10.78
C ASN A 20 4.29 -11.66 -9.92
N MET A 21 5.58 -11.34 -9.97
CA MET A 21 6.21 -10.31 -9.13
C MET A 21 5.54 -8.94 -9.28
N ILE A 22 5.15 -8.55 -10.51
CA ILE A 22 4.46 -7.27 -10.76
C ILE A 22 3.11 -7.22 -10.02
N LEU A 23 2.36 -8.32 -10.05
CA LEU A 23 1.08 -8.41 -9.35
C LEU A 23 1.27 -8.40 -7.83
N MET A 24 2.35 -9.01 -7.33
CA MET A 24 2.67 -8.95 -5.89
C MET A 24 2.92 -7.51 -5.44
N PHE A 25 3.71 -6.73 -6.20
CA PHE A 25 3.93 -5.31 -5.90
C PHE A 25 2.63 -4.48 -5.97
N LEU A 26 1.78 -4.74 -6.96
CA LEU A 26 0.48 -4.07 -7.06
C LEU A 26 -0.41 -4.38 -5.85
N CYS A 27 -0.37 -5.61 -5.34
CA CYS A 27 -1.11 -5.99 -4.13
C CYS A 27 -0.56 -5.27 -2.89
N THR A 28 0.76 -5.11 -2.78
CA THR A 28 1.39 -4.35 -1.69
C THR A 28 0.98 -2.87 -1.72
N GLU A 29 0.97 -2.22 -2.89
CA GLU A 29 0.45 -0.85 -3.07
C GLU A 29 -1.00 -0.71 -2.61
N LEU A 30 -1.84 -1.70 -2.94
CA LEU A 30 -3.24 -1.74 -2.54
C LEU A 30 -3.38 -1.86 -1.00
N MET A 31 -2.50 -2.63 -0.35
CA MET A 31 -2.44 -2.74 1.11
C MET A 31 -2.02 -1.41 1.77
N PHE A 32 -1.06 -0.68 1.19
CA PHE A 32 -0.68 0.66 1.68
C PHE A 32 -1.83 1.66 1.58
N GLN A 33 -2.57 1.67 0.48
CA GLN A 33 -3.74 2.54 0.34
C GLN A 33 -4.88 2.17 1.32
N ALA A 34 -5.04 0.88 1.61
CA ALA A 34 -5.97 0.43 2.64
C ALA A 34 -5.56 0.92 4.04
N ALA A 35 -4.26 0.88 4.36
CA ALA A 35 -3.74 1.42 5.62
C ALA A 35 -3.93 2.94 5.72
N ALA A 36 -3.65 3.69 4.66
CA ALA A 36 -3.92 5.13 4.59
C ALA A 36 -5.40 5.45 4.86
N LEU A 37 -6.32 4.72 4.23
CA LEU A 37 -7.76 4.86 4.49
C LEU A 37 -8.14 4.55 5.93
N ALA A 38 -7.49 3.58 6.57
CA ALA A 38 -7.70 3.30 7.99
C ALA A 38 -7.27 4.49 8.86
N PHE A 39 -6.10 5.08 8.61
CA PHE A 39 -5.61 6.26 9.33
C PHE A 39 -6.49 7.50 9.15
N VAL A 40 -6.96 7.78 7.92
CA VAL A 40 -7.94 8.87 7.68
C VAL A 40 -9.23 8.62 8.46
N ALA A 41 -9.74 7.39 8.43
CA ALA A 41 -10.97 7.03 9.13
C ALA A 41 -10.82 7.21 10.65
N PHE A 42 -9.71 6.74 11.23
CA PHE A 42 -9.41 6.90 12.65
C PHE A 42 -9.23 8.36 13.05
N GLY A 43 -8.48 9.15 12.26
CA GLY A 43 -8.30 10.58 12.50
C GLY A 43 -9.64 11.33 12.47
N ARG A 44 -10.52 10.99 11.53
CA ARG A 44 -11.88 11.57 11.46
C ARG A 44 -12.72 11.21 12.68
N MET A 45 -12.62 9.98 13.19
CA MET A 45 -13.39 9.54 14.38
C MET A 45 -12.95 10.25 15.66
N HIS A 46 -11.65 10.54 15.80
CA HIS A 46 -11.09 11.22 16.99
C HIS A 46 -10.94 12.73 16.81
N LEU A 47 -11.38 13.28 15.66
CA LEU A 47 -11.20 14.67 15.26
C LEU A 47 -9.72 15.12 15.35
N ASP A 48 -8.81 14.19 15.05
CA ASP A 48 -7.37 14.38 15.13
C ASP A 48 -6.75 14.45 13.73
N VAL A 49 -5.90 15.44 13.54
CA VAL A 49 -5.15 15.67 12.30
C VAL A 49 -3.96 14.73 12.16
N SER A 50 -3.50 14.10 13.25
CA SER A 50 -2.37 13.16 13.22
C SER A 50 -2.60 12.00 12.24
N GLY A 51 -3.85 11.54 12.10
CA GLY A 51 -4.19 10.51 11.10
C GLY A 51 -3.92 10.94 9.66
N GLN A 52 -4.10 12.22 9.33
CA GLN A 52 -3.81 12.77 8.00
C GLN A 52 -2.29 12.93 7.77
N VAL A 53 -1.53 13.25 8.82
CA VAL A 53 -0.06 13.33 8.75
C VAL A 53 0.55 11.96 8.44
N PHE A 54 0.06 10.90 9.09
CA PHE A 54 0.50 9.53 8.80
C PHE A 54 0.19 9.08 7.37
N VAL A 55 -0.89 9.56 6.77
CA VAL A 55 -1.24 9.24 5.38
C VAL A 55 -0.21 9.79 4.41
N ILE A 56 0.27 11.02 4.63
CA ILE A 56 1.34 11.59 3.81
C ILE A 56 2.61 10.74 3.92
N PHE A 57 2.96 10.30 5.13
CA PHE A 57 4.10 9.40 5.33
C PHE A 57 3.93 8.07 4.56
N ILE A 58 2.76 7.45 4.64
CA ILE A 58 2.45 6.21 3.91
C ILE A 58 2.58 6.42 2.40
N LEU A 59 2.05 7.52 1.86
CA LEU A 59 2.17 7.84 0.44
C LEU A 59 3.61 8.02 0.00
N THR A 60 4.46 8.65 0.83
CA THR A 60 5.88 8.79 0.52
C THR A 60 6.64 7.46 0.56
N VAL A 61 6.31 6.57 1.49
CA VAL A 61 6.90 5.22 1.56
C VAL A 61 6.47 4.38 0.37
N ALA A 62 5.18 4.41 0.00
CA ALA A 62 4.66 3.71 -1.18
C ALA A 62 5.35 4.19 -2.48
N ALA A 63 5.51 5.51 -2.64
CA ALA A 63 6.24 6.06 -3.79
C ALA A 63 7.71 5.58 -3.84
N ALA A 64 8.38 5.52 -2.68
CA ALA A 64 9.75 5.02 -2.59
C ALA A 64 9.84 3.51 -2.91
N GLU A 65 8.90 2.70 -2.42
CA GLU A 65 8.84 1.27 -2.73
C GLU A 65 8.58 1.03 -4.22
N ALA A 66 7.62 1.73 -4.83
CA ALA A 66 7.31 1.58 -6.25
C ALA A 66 8.53 1.90 -7.14
N ALA A 67 9.32 2.92 -6.78
CA ALA A 67 10.57 3.25 -7.46
C ALA A 67 11.61 2.12 -7.32
N LEU A 68 11.76 1.54 -6.12
CA LEU A 68 12.65 0.40 -5.89
C LEU A 68 12.21 -0.85 -6.65
N ALA A 69 10.91 -1.15 -6.64
CA ALA A 69 10.33 -2.29 -7.35
C ALA A 69 10.61 -2.21 -8.86
N LEU A 70 10.36 -1.04 -9.47
CA LEU A 70 10.68 -0.80 -10.88
C LEU A 70 12.18 -0.89 -11.16
N GLY A 71 13.02 -0.33 -10.29
CA GLY A 71 14.47 -0.42 -10.41
C GLY A 71 14.98 -1.87 -10.39
N LEU A 72 14.47 -2.70 -9.48
CA LEU A 72 14.78 -4.13 -9.41
C LEU A 72 14.32 -4.90 -10.64
N VAL A 73 13.12 -4.61 -11.14
CA VAL A 73 12.60 -5.22 -12.37
C VAL A 73 13.53 -4.89 -13.55
N VAL A 74 13.92 -3.63 -13.73
CA VAL A 74 14.85 -3.23 -14.80
C VAL A 74 16.21 -3.92 -14.67
N LEU A 75 16.74 -4.08 -13.46
CA LEU A 75 18.01 -4.79 -13.25
C LEU A 75 17.91 -6.29 -13.59
N LEU A 76 16.79 -6.93 -13.28
CA LEU A 76 16.52 -8.32 -13.64
C LEU A 76 16.41 -8.51 -15.16
N PHE A 77 15.78 -7.58 -15.87
CA PHE A 77 15.62 -7.59 -17.33
C PHE A 77 16.86 -7.11 -18.10
N ARG A 78 17.85 -6.49 -17.44
CA ARG A 78 19.13 -6.08 -18.06
C ARG A 78 20.16 -7.21 -18.13
N ARG A 79 19.74 -8.47 -17.97
CA ARG A 79 20.51 -9.63 -18.42
C ARG A 79 20.08 -10.02 -19.83
#